data_AF-A0A1H0KLY3-F1
#
_entry.id   AF-A0A1H0KLY3-F1
#
_cell.length_a   1.000
_cell.length_b   1.000
_cell.length_c   1.000
_cell.angle_alpha   90.00
_cell.angle_beta   90.00
_cell.angle_gamma   90.00
#
_symmetry.space_group_name_H-M   'P 1'
#
loop_
_entity.id
_entity.type
_entity.pdbx_description
1 polymer ?
#
loop_
_entity_poly.entity_id
_entity_poly.type
_entity_poly.pdbx_seq_one_letter_code
_entity_poly.pdbx_strand_id
1 'polypeptide(L)' 'MEWPKELLEIFDDPLLDGVRPKVAAPTANDRMQQKLAEVNNWIAQNGREPSPNGNLKEKMMYAAMKSLREKGFEV' A
#
# COMPACT_ATOMS: atom_id res chain seq x y z
N MET A 1 20.29 -20.31 -18.76
CA MET A 1 21.12 -19.33 -19.48
C MET A 1 21.95 -18.66 -18.41
N GLU A 2 23.27 -18.85 -18.44
CA GLU A 2 24.19 -18.32 -17.44
C GLU A 2 24.65 -16.93 -17.86
N TRP A 3 24.65 -15.99 -16.92
CA TRP A 3 25.10 -14.62 -17.19
C TRP A 3 26.64 -14.56 -17.23
N PRO A 4 27.24 -13.74 -18.10
CA PRO A 4 28.68 -13.47 -18.09
C PRO A 4 29.17 -12.98 -16.72
N LYS A 5 30.34 -13.47 -16.27
CA LYS A 5 30.93 -13.13 -14.96
C LYS A 5 31.16 -11.64 -14.75
N GLU A 6 31.57 -10.92 -15.79
CA GLU A 6 31.81 -9.48 -15.76
C GLU A 6 30.54 -8.70 -15.34
N LEU A 7 29.35 -9.18 -15.70
CA LEU A 7 28.09 -8.55 -15.29
C LEU A 7 27.76 -8.82 -13.82
N LEU A 8 28.15 -9.98 -13.31
CA LEU A 8 27.97 -10.32 -11.90
C LEU A 8 28.89 -9.48 -11.02
N GLU A 9 30.13 -9.24 -11.46
CA GLU A 9 31.11 -8.42 -10.74
C GLU A 9 30.70 -6.94 -10.60
N ILE A 10 29.91 -6.41 -11.54
CA ILE A 10 29.35 -5.05 -11.45
C ILE A 10 28.41 -4.90 -10.25
N PHE A 11 27.64 -5.94 -9.89
CA PHE A 11 26.71 -5.86 -8.77
C PHE A 11 27.43 -5.75 -7.40
N ASP A 12 28.68 -6.21 -7.32
CA ASP A 12 29.52 -6.15 -6.12
C ASP A 12 30.46 -4.91 -6.10
N ASP A 13 30.31 -3.99 -7.06
CA ASP A 13 31.12 -2.77 -7.14
C ASP A 13 30.79 -1.82 -5.96
N PRO A 14 31.77 -1.44 -5.11
CA PRO A 14 31.58 -0.49 -4.02
C PRO A 14 30.99 0.86 -4.45
N LEU A 15 31.16 1.26 -5.72
CA LEU A 15 30.53 2.45 -6.29
C LEU A 15 29.01 2.35 -6.36
N LEU A 16 28.47 1.13 -6.52
CA LEU A 16 27.05 0.85 -6.67
C LEU A 16 26.38 0.41 -5.35
N ASP A 17 27.13 0.34 -4.24
CA ASP A 17 26.63 -0.14 -2.94
C ASP A 17 25.40 0.67 -2.43
N GLY A 18 25.31 1.94 -2.81
CA GLY A 18 24.17 2.83 -2.52
C GLY A 18 23.14 2.98 -3.65
N VAL A 19 23.36 2.38 -4.82
CA VAL A 19 22.45 2.50 -5.97
C VAL A 19 21.34 1.48 -5.80
N ARG A 20 20.14 1.98 -5.51
CA ARG A 20 18.91 1.19 -5.51
C ARG A 20 18.02 1.65 -6.66
N PRO A 21 17.27 0.74 -7.30
CA PRO A 21 16.24 1.12 -8.24
C PRO A 21 15.31 2.15 -7.60
N LYS A 22 14.92 3.17 -8.37
CA LYS A 22 13.93 4.15 -7.91
C LYS A 22 12.65 3.40 -7.54
N VAL A 23 12.16 3.62 -6.32
CA VAL A 23 10.90 3.02 -5.88
C VAL A 23 9.81 3.43 -6.86
N ALA A 24 9.13 2.44 -7.43
CA ALA A 24 8.03 2.70 -8.35
C ALA A 24 6.95 3.51 -7.62
N ALA A 25 6.41 4.54 -8.29
CA ALA A 25 5.32 5.30 -7.72
C ALA A 25 4.10 4.37 -7.54
N PRO A 26 3.36 4.47 -6.43
CA PRO A 26 2.17 3.65 -6.23
C PRO A 26 1.20 3.84 -7.40
N THR A 27 0.72 2.73 -7.95
CA THR A 27 -0.33 2.73 -8.95
C THR A 27 -1.67 3.10 -8.33
N ALA A 28 -2.70 3.31 -9.15
CA ALA A 28 -4.05 3.50 -8.65
C ALA A 28 -4.56 2.29 -7.85
N ASN A 29 -4.16 1.08 -8.25
CA ASN A 29 -4.50 -0.15 -7.55
C ASN A 29 -3.78 -0.24 -6.20
N ASP A 30 -2.50 0.12 -6.14
CA ASP A 30 -1.75 0.12 -4.87
C ASP A 30 -2.37 1.06 -3.84
N ARG A 31 -2.78 2.26 -4.27
CA ARG A 31 -3.50 3.21 -3.41
C ARG A 31 -4.83 2.66 -2.94
N MET A 32 -5.53 1.89 -3.78
CA MET A 32 -6.78 1.23 -3.38
C MET A 32 -6.55 0.16 -2.31
N GLN A 33 -5.56 -0.70 -2.51
CA GLN A 33 -5.20 -1.75 -1.56
C GLN A 33 -4.72 -1.17 -0.23
N GLN A 34 -3.96 -0.08 -0.26
CA GLN A 34 -3.59 0.67 0.94
C GLN A 34 -4.84 1.18 1.69
N LYS A 35 -5.82 1.73 0.97
CA LYS A 35 -7.05 2.23 1.59
C LYS A 35 -7.88 1.11 2.20
N LEU A 36 -7.96 -0.04 1.53
CA LEU A 36 -8.60 -1.24 2.04
C LEU A 36 -7.95 -1.70 3.35
N ALA A 37 -6.61 -1.79 3.36
CA ALA A 37 -5.85 -2.16 4.55
C ALA A 37 -6.05 -1.18 5.71
N GLU A 38 -6.10 0.13 5.44
CA GLU A 38 -6.39 1.15 6.46
C GLU A 38 -7.76 0.96 7.11
N VAL A 39 -8.80 0.68 6.32
CA VAL A 39 -10.16 0.44 6.83
C VAL A 39 -10.19 -0.82 7.70
N ASN A 40 -9.60 -1.92 7.23
CA ASN A 40 -9.57 -3.19 7.96
C ASN A 40 -8.80 -3.05 9.28
N ASN A 41 -7.67 -2.34 9.27
CA ASN A 41 -6.90 -2.05 10.48
C ASN A 41 -7.71 -1.20 11.47
N TRP A 42 -8.48 -0.23 10.98
CA TRP A 42 -9.35 0.56 11.84
C TRP A 42 -10.42 -0.30 12.50
N ILE A 43 -11.07 -1.19 11.74
CA ILE A 43 -12.08 -2.12 12.26
C ILE A 43 -11.46 -3.04 13.31
N ALA A 44 -10.29 -3.63 13.02
CA ALA A 44 -9.59 -4.52 13.94
C ALA A 44 -9.21 -3.81 15.26
N GLN A 45 -8.80 -2.54 15.20
CA GLN A 45 -8.42 -1.77 16.40
C GLN A 45 -9.61 -1.32 17.25
N ASN A 46 -10.76 -1.07 16.63
CA ASN A 46 -11.93 -0.51 17.33
C ASN A 46 -13.02 -1.57 17.62
N GLY A 47 -12.92 -2.76 17.02
CA GLY A 47 -13.91 -3.83 17.12
C GLY A 47 -15.24 -3.51 16.44
N ARG A 48 -15.29 -2.47 15.60
CA ARG A 48 -16.51 -2.02 14.91
C ARG A 48 -16.19 -1.26 13.62
N GLU A 49 -17.19 -1.15 12.76
CA GLU A 49 -17.11 -0.30 11.57
C GLU A 49 -17.07 1.21 11.93
N PRO A 50 -16.38 2.02 11.10
CA PRO A 50 -16.43 3.48 11.20
C PRO A 50 -17.86 3.98 11.01
N SER A 51 -18.27 4.98 11.79
CA SER A 51 -19.61 5.57 11.77
C SER A 51 -19.63 6.93 11.08
N PRO A 52 -20.71 7.28 10.36
CA PRO A 52 -20.91 8.63 9.82
C PRO A 52 -21.13 9.70 10.91
N ASN A 53 -21.41 9.30 12.14
CA ASN A 53 -21.69 10.21 13.26
C ASN A 53 -20.47 10.44 14.16
N GLY A 54 -19.33 9.83 13.83
CA GLY A 54 -18.09 9.98 14.60
C GLY A 54 -17.39 11.32 14.40
N ASN A 55 -16.16 11.39 14.91
CA ASN A 55 -15.27 12.52 14.66
C ASN A 55 -14.88 12.62 13.16
N LEU A 56 -14.19 13.69 12.76
CA LEU A 56 -13.79 13.89 11.36
C LEU A 56 -13.03 12.70 10.78
N LYS A 57 -12.08 12.13 11.53
CA LYS A 57 -11.27 10.98 11.09
C LYS A 57 -12.16 9.75 10.84
N GLU A 58 -13.10 9.50 11.71
CA GLU A 58 -14.05 8.39 11.58
C GLU A 58 -15.00 8.58 10.40
N LYS A 59 -15.50 9.80 10.19
CA LYS A 59 -16.30 10.15 9.02
C LYS A 59 -15.56 9.93 7.70
N MET A 60 -14.28 10.31 7.65
CA MET A 60 -13.42 10.05 6.49
C MET A 60 -13.23 8.55 6.26
N MET A 61 -13.06 7.76 7.33
CA MET A 61 -12.94 6.32 7.24
C MET A 61 -14.25 5.66 6.77
N TYR A 62 -15.39 6.14 7.26
CA TYR A 62 -16.71 5.70 6.81
C TYR A 62 -16.92 5.97 5.32
N ALA A 63 -16.56 7.16 4.84
CA ALA A 63 -16.64 7.50 3.41
C ALA A 63 -15.74 6.60 2.55
N ALA A 64 -14.52 6.32 3.02
CA ALA A 64 -13.60 5.41 2.34
C ALA A 64 -14.15 3.97 2.28
N MET A 65 -14.64 3.45 3.40
CA MET A 65 -15.30 2.14 3.49
C MET A 65 -16.48 2.03 2.53
N LYS A 66 -17.35 3.05 2.49
CA LYS A 66 -18.49 3.09 1.57
C LYS A 66 -18.05 3.03 0.11
N SER A 67 -17.05 3.84 -0.28
CA SER A 67 -16.53 3.85 -1.65
C SER A 67 -15.88 2.52 -2.05
N LEU A 68 -15.24 1.82 -1.11
CA LEU A 68 -14.68 0.48 -1.33
C LEU A 68 -15.79 -0.55 -1.57
N ARG A 69 -16.87 -0.53 -0.78
CA ARG A 69 -18.03 -1.41 -0.97
C ARG A 69 -18.73 -1.17 -2.31
N GLU A 70 -18.90 0.09 -2.71
CA GLU A 70 -19.45 0.46 -4.03
C GLU A 70 -18.61 -0.09 -5.20
N LYS A 71 -17.31 -0.31 -4.98
CA LYS A 71 -16.39 -0.92 -5.95
C LYS A 71 -16.30 -2.44 -5.83
N GLY A 72 -17.07 -3.05 -4.93
CA GLY A 72 -17.15 -4.50 -4.74
C GLY A 72 -16.09 -5.09 -3.81
N PHE A 73 -15.40 -4.28 -3.01
CA PHE A 73 -14.45 -4.78 -2.01
C PHE A 73 -15.16 -5.11 -0.69
N GLU A 74 -14.76 -6.22 -0.07
CA GLU A 74 -15.15 -6.58 1.29
C GLU A 74 -14.19 -5.93 2.30
N VAL A 75 -14.76 -5.33 3.34
CA VAL A 75 -14.12 -4.53 4.40
C VAL A 75 -14.69 -4.94 5.74
#